data_AF-A0A0M2HGG0-F1
#
_entry.id   AF-A0A0M2HGG0-F1
#
_cell.length_a   1.000
_cell.length_b   1.000
_cell.length_c   1.000
_cell.angle_alpha   90.00
_cell.angle_beta   90.00
_cell.angle_gamma   90.00
#
_symmetry.space_group_name_H-M   'P 1'
#
loop_
_entity.id
_entity.type
_entity.pdbx_description
1 polymer ?
#
loop_
_entity_poly.entity_id
_entity_poly.type
_entity_poly.pdbx_seq_one_letter_code
_entity_poly.pdbx_strand_id
1 'polypeptide(L)' 'MVTQSEPTTAAAVRKVADGFRDHVRAVQVIPFDPALKSGPLRFDTLRPRTQDAWLAAAAAAAEAL' A
#
# COMPACT_ATOMS: atom_id res chain seq x y z
N MET A 1 -0.28 -3.07 -6.61
CA MET A 1 -0.32 -2.68 -5.19
C MET A 1 0.25 -3.82 -4.38
N VAL A 2 1.19 -3.55 -3.48
CA VAL A 2 1.74 -4.56 -2.56
C VAL A 2 1.22 -4.23 -1.16
N THR A 3 0.50 -5.16 -0.54
CA THR A 3 -0.06 -5.01 0.81
C THR A 3 0.77 -5.82 1.80
N GLN A 4 1.07 -5.23 2.96
CA GLN A 4 1.85 -5.88 3.99
C GLN A 4 0.93 -6.55 5.03
N SER A 5 0.92 -7.88 5.09
CA SER A 5 0.08 -8.67 6.00
C SER A 5 0.65 -8.82 7.42
N GLU A 6 1.96 -8.63 7.61
CA GLU A 6 2.66 -8.73 8.90
C GLU A 6 3.71 -7.63 9.08
N PRO A 7 3.98 -7.17 10.33
CA PRO A 7 5.07 -6.23 10.58
C PRO A 7 6.39 -6.84 10.13
N THR A 8 6.96 -6.28 9.08
CA THR A 8 8.21 -6.71 8.46
C THR A 8 9.10 -5.49 8.29
N THR A 9 10.41 -5.70 8.24
CA THR A 9 11.38 -4.59 8.19
C THR A 9 11.17 -3.75 6.92
N ALA A 10 11.40 -2.44 7.04
CA ALA A 10 11.32 -1.52 5.91
C ALA A 10 12.20 -1.95 4.72
N ALA A 11 13.34 -2.59 5.01
CA ALA A 11 14.25 -3.13 4.00
C ALA A 11 13.62 -4.27 3.17
N ALA A 12 12.88 -5.18 3.80
CA ALA A 12 12.22 -6.27 3.11
C ALA A 12 11.02 -5.79 2.27
N VAL A 13 10.24 -4.83 2.78
CA VAL A 13 9.19 -4.16 2.00
C VAL A 13 9.79 -3.48 0.76
N ARG A 14 10.92 -2.81 0.93
CA ARG A 14 11.61 -2.14 -0.17
C ARG A 14 12.11 -3.13 -1.23
N LYS A 15 12.70 -4.25 -0.81
CA LYS A 15 13.14 -5.30 -1.74
C LYS A 15 12.01 -5.84 -2.61
N VAL A 16 10.84 -6.07 -2.02
CA VAL A 16 9.65 -6.52 -2.77
C VAL A 16 9.18 -5.42 -3.72
N ALA A 17 9.06 -4.19 -3.24
CA ALA A 17 8.63 -3.06 -4.07
C ALA A 17 9.58 -2.80 -5.25
N ASP A 18 10.89 -2.88 -5.02
CA ASP A 18 11.93 -2.70 -6.03
C ASP A 18 11.81 -3.77 -7.13
N GLY A 19 11.50 -5.03 -6.77
CA GLY A 19 11.31 -6.12 -7.73
C GLY A 19 10.13 -5.95 -8.69
N PHE A 20 9.20 -5.03 -8.41
CA PHE A 20 8.09 -4.74 -9.32
C PHE A 20 8.33 -3.50 -10.19
N ARG A 21 9.29 -2.63 -9.86
CA ARG A 21 9.41 -1.31 -10.50
C ARG A 21 9.58 -1.38 -12.01
N ASP A 22 10.31 -2.37 -12.52
CA ASP A 22 10.58 -2.49 -13.96
C ASP A 22 9.44 -3.18 -14.74
N HIS A 23 8.42 -3.67 -14.02
CA HIS A 23 7.30 -4.43 -14.60
C HIS A 23 5.98 -3.65 -14.57
N VAL A 24 5.90 -2.57 -13.80
CA VAL A 24 4.67 -1.80 -13.62
C VAL A 24 4.94 -0.30 -13.70
N ARG A 25 3.94 0.46 -14.14
CA ARG A 25 4.03 1.92 -14.24
C ARG A 25 4.27 2.62 -12.90
N ALA A 26 3.68 2.09 -11.82
CA ALA A 26 3.81 2.65 -10.48
C ALA A 26 3.70 1.56 -9.41
N VAL A 27 4.51 1.68 -8.36
CA VAL A 27 4.47 0.82 -7.17
C VAL A 27 4.14 1.67 -5.96
N GLN A 28 3.04 1.33 -5.28
CA GLN A 28 2.60 1.99 -4.05
C GLN A 28 2.57 0.98 -2.90
N VAL A 29 3.15 1.37 -1.76
CA VAL A 29 3.30 0.54 -0.57
C VAL A 29 2.29 1.00 0.47
N ILE A 30 1.34 0.12 0.80
CA ILE A 30 0.39 0.37 1.89
C ILE A 30 1.00 -0.20 3.18
N PRO A 31 1.23 0.62 4.21
CA PRO A 31 1.79 0.12 5.47
C PRO A 31 0.83 -0.89 6.11
N PHE A 32 1.37 -1.81 6.91
CA PHE A 32 0.55 -2.64 7.78
C PHE A 32 -0.43 -1.75 8.56
N ASP A 33 -1.68 -2.17 8.70
CA ASP A 33 -2.68 -1.52 9.55
C ASP A 33 -3.59 -2.59 10.18
N PRO A 34 -3.75 -2.63 11.51
CA PRO A 34 -4.64 -3.60 12.15
C PRO A 34 -6.07 -3.57 11.60
N ALA A 35 -6.58 -2.40 11.22
CA ALA A 35 -7.93 -2.26 10.68
C ALA A 35 -8.12 -2.97 9.33
N LEU A 36 -7.04 -3.25 8.59
CA LEU A 36 -7.08 -4.05 7.36
C LEU A 36 -7.34 -5.55 7.62
N LYS A 37 -7.19 -6.03 8.86
CA LYS A 37 -7.43 -7.43 9.23
C LYS A 37 -8.84 -7.71 9.73
N SER A 38 -9.66 -6.67 9.92
CA SER A 38 -10.87 -6.73 10.75
C SER A 38 -12.19 -6.92 9.99
N GLY A 39 -12.16 -7.32 8.71
CA GLY A 39 -13.35 -7.50 7.86
C GLY A 39 -13.35 -6.58 6.63
N PRO A 40 -14.52 -6.18 6.11
CA PRO A 40 -14.60 -5.28 4.96
C PRO A 40 -13.79 -4.00 5.18
N LEU A 41 -13.06 -3.57 4.14
CA LEU A 41 -12.23 -2.37 4.19
C LEU A 41 -13.11 -1.15 4.46
N ARG A 42 -12.89 -0.53 5.62
CA ARG A 42 -13.48 0.76 6.00
C ARG A 42 -12.38 1.80 6.02
N PHE A 43 -12.41 2.75 5.09
CA PHE A 43 -11.33 3.71 4.91
C PHE A 43 -11.15 4.63 6.13
N ASP A 44 -12.27 5.02 6.73
CA ASP A 44 -12.37 5.85 7.93
C ASP A 44 -11.80 5.19 9.20
N THR A 45 -11.69 3.85 9.23
CA THR A 45 -11.10 3.13 10.37
C THR A 45 -9.60 2.94 10.24
N LEU A 46 -9.02 3.29 9.09
CA LEU A 46 -7.57 3.21 8.87
C LEU A 46 -6.86 4.32 9.60
N ARG A 47 -5.60 4.08 10.00
CA ARG A 47 -4.75 5.14 10.52
C ARG A 47 -4.44 6.16 9.41
N PRO A 48 -4.24 7.45 9.74
CA PRO A 48 -4.02 8.50 8.74
C PRO A 48 -2.92 8.16 7.72
N ARG A 49 -1.79 7.62 8.17
CA ARG A 49 -0.69 7.19 7.29
C ARG A 49 -1.13 6.13 6.25
N THR A 50 -2.05 5.25 6.63
CA THR A 50 -2.57 4.21 5.73
C THR A 50 -3.57 4.82 4.76
N GLN A 51 -4.40 5.77 5.22
CA GLN A 51 -5.32 6.54 4.35
C GLN A 51 -4.56 7.30 3.26
N ASP A 52 -3.50 8.03 3.64
CA ASP A 52 -2.65 8.77 2.69
C ASP A 52 -2.02 7.85 1.63
N ALA A 53 -1.56 6.67 2.05
CA ALA A 53 -0.99 5.69 1.13
C ALA A 53 -2.04 5.14 0.13
N TRP A 54 -3.28 4.98 0.55
CA TRP A 54 -4.39 4.60 -0.32
C TRP A 54 -4.79 5.72 -1.29
N LEU A 55 -4.77 6.98 -0.86
CA LEU A 55 -5.00 8.12 -1.74
C LEU A 55 -3.92 8.23 -2.81
N ALA A 56 -2.65 8.06 -2.44
CA ALA A 56 -1.54 8.02 -3.40
C ALA A 56 -1.69 6.87 -4.40
N ALA A 57 -2.19 5.71 -3.96
CA ALA A 57 -2.50 4.59 -4.84
C ALA A 57 -3.64 4.90 -5.83
N ALA A 58 -4.71 5.54 -5.38
CA ALA A 58 -5.81 5.96 -6.24
C ALA A 58 -5.37 7.01 -7.26
N ALA A 59 -4.57 8.00 -6.84
CA ALA A 59 -4.02 9.02 -7.73
C ALA A 59 -3.14 8.40 -8.82
N ALA A 60 -2.21 7.52 -8.45
CA ALA A 60 -1.35 6.82 -9.41
C ALA A 60 -2.13 5.95 -10.41
N ALA A 61 -3.27 5.39 -10.00
CA ALA A 61 -4.15 4.65 -10.89
C ALA A 61 -4.93 5.59 -11.84
N ALA A 62 -5.41 6.73 -11.33
CA ALA A 62 -6.14 7.72 -12.12
C ALA A 62 -5.26 8.43 -13.16
N GLU A 63 -4.00 8.71 -12.84
CA GLU A 63 -3.02 9.24 -13.81
C GLU A 63 -2.70 8.27 -14.96
N ALA A 64 -3.07 6.99 -14.82
CA ALA A 64 -2.85 5.96 -15.82
C ALA A 64 -4.09 5.64 -16.69
N LEU A 65 -5.21 6.34 -16.46
CA LEU A 65 -6.42 6.31 -17.29
C LEU A 65 -6.32 7.31 -18.45
#